data_AF-A0A6J8EPU5-F1
#
_entry.id   AF-A0A6J8EPU5-F1
#
_cell.length_a   1.000
_cell.length_b   1.000
_cell.length_c   1.000
_cell.angle_alpha   90.00
_cell.angle_beta   90.00
_cell.angle_gamma   90.00
#
_symmetry.space_group_name_H-M   'P 1'
#
loop_
_entity.id
_entity.type
_entity.pdbx_description
1 polymer ?
#
loop_
_entity_poly.entity_id
_entity_poly.type
_entity_poly.pdbx_seq_one_letter_code
_entity_poly.pdbx_strand_id
1 'polypeptide(L)'
;MVYSDASNVALGAYTVESNEKIFHCMLNENEKKLSSTWRELRAIQLSLNSFEPDLKCKIVKWHTDNHNCANIINKGSTKLHLQHLAYDIFRICTRSSITLCPTWIPRCENFKADFISKMVDIDDWQTSLQFFFFFMNEIWGPYTIDRFANFNKTKLKRFNSKFWNSGSTAIDAFTQNWT
;
A
#
# COMPACT_ATOMS: atom_id res chain seq x y z
N MET A 1 -15.54 3.39 -4.69
CA MET A 1 -14.67 2.98 -5.83
C MET A 1 -13.20 3.17 -5.48
N VAL A 2 -12.33 2.30 -5.97
CA VAL A 2 -10.86 2.37 -5.78
C VAL A 2 -10.16 2.20 -7.13
N TYR A 3 -9.04 2.89 -7.31
CA TYR A 3 -8.19 2.81 -8.50
C TYR A 3 -6.76 2.53 -8.06
N SER A 4 -6.06 1.67 -8.78
CA SER A 4 -4.66 1.35 -8.48
C SER A 4 -3.82 1.22 -9.74
N ASP A 5 -2.53 1.49 -9.60
CA ASP A 5 -1.53 1.24 -10.63
C ASP A 5 -0.16 0.91 -9.99
N ALA A 6 0.73 0.31 -10.78
CA ALA A 6 2.09 0.04 -10.40
C ALA A 6 3.08 0.46 -11.50
N SER A 7 4.08 1.25 -11.12
CA SER A 7 5.21 1.58 -11.97
C SER A 7 6.41 0.68 -11.66
N ASN A 8 7.50 0.89 -12.40
CA ASN A 8 8.77 0.20 -12.15
C ASN A 8 9.45 0.62 -10.83
N VAL A 9 8.94 1.67 -10.17
CA VAL A 9 9.57 2.25 -8.98
C VAL A 9 8.66 2.17 -7.75
N ALA A 10 7.36 2.39 -7.92
CA ALA A 10 6.42 2.46 -6.81
C ALA A 10 5.02 1.95 -7.19
N LEU A 11 4.20 1.80 -6.16
CA LEU A 11 2.81 1.36 -6.20
C LEU A 11 1.92 2.53 -5.78
N GLY A 12 0.80 2.72 -6.45
CA GLY A 12 -0.13 3.81 -6.17
C GLY A 12 -1.58 3.33 -6.16
N ALA A 13 -2.39 3.88 -5.26
CA ALA A 13 -3.83 3.70 -5.30
C ALA A 13 -4.56 4.88 -4.66
N TYR A 14 -5.81 5.08 -5.01
CA TYR A 14 -6.66 6.06 -4.36
C TYR A 14 -8.13 5.63 -4.30
N THR A 15 -8.84 6.11 -3.28
CA THR A 15 -10.30 5.96 -3.15
C THR A 15 -10.99 7.20 -3.71
N VAL A 16 -12.24 7.06 -4.21
CA VAL A 16 -13.04 8.22 -4.66
C VAL A 16 -14.10 8.59 -3.62
N GLU A 17 -14.82 7.61 -3.08
CA GLU A 17 -15.97 7.85 -2.20
C GLU A 17 -15.59 7.91 -0.71
N SER A 18 -14.40 7.44 -0.34
CA SER A 18 -13.92 7.40 1.06
C SER A 18 -12.86 8.48 1.28
N ASN A 19 -13.26 9.75 1.23
CA ASN A 19 -12.41 10.91 1.59
C ASN A 19 -11.11 11.05 0.76
N GLU A 20 -11.13 10.64 -0.51
CA GLU A 20 -10.00 10.69 -1.44
C GLU A 20 -8.66 10.17 -0.89
N LYS A 21 -8.69 9.11 -0.08
CA LYS A 21 -7.48 8.55 0.52
C LYS A 21 -6.51 8.07 -0.56
N ILE A 22 -5.24 8.46 -0.43
CA ILE A 22 -4.15 8.06 -1.30
C ILE A 22 -3.24 7.07 -0.57
N PHE A 23 -2.92 5.98 -1.25
CA PHE A 23 -1.92 4.99 -0.89
C PHE A 23 -0.73 5.12 -1.85
N HIS A 24 0.49 5.11 -1.31
CA HIS A 24 1.73 5.09 -2.06
C HIS A 24 2.78 4.29 -1.33
N CYS A 25 3.49 3.44 -2.06
CA CYS A 25 4.56 2.61 -1.50
C CYS A 25 5.67 2.39 -2.53
N MET A 26 6.92 2.65 -2.11
CA MET A 26 8.10 2.40 -2.93
C MET A 26 8.43 0.90 -2.96
N LEU A 27 8.79 0.42 -4.15
CA LEU A 27 9.21 -0.98 -4.32
C LEU A 27 10.65 -1.19 -3.84
N ASN A 28 10.90 -2.35 -3.24
CA ASN A 28 12.25 -2.78 -2.92
C ASN A 28 12.98 -3.27 -4.19
N GLU A 29 14.32 -3.31 -4.18
CA GLU A 29 15.14 -3.71 -5.34
C GLU A 29 14.80 -5.10 -5.91
N ASN A 30 14.38 -6.04 -5.07
CA ASN A 30 13.92 -7.35 -5.51
C ASN A 30 12.54 -7.29 -6.16
N GLU A 31 11.63 -6.48 -5.63
CA GLU A 31 10.27 -6.34 -6.13
C GLU A 31 10.25 -5.57 -7.47
N LYS A 32 11.17 -4.62 -7.67
CA LYS A 32 11.35 -3.91 -8.95
C LYS A 32 11.67 -4.86 -10.11
N LYS A 33 12.37 -5.97 -9.84
CA LYS A 33 12.75 -6.98 -10.83
C LYS A 33 11.59 -7.92 -11.21
N LEU A 34 10.49 -7.90 -10.46
CA LEU A 34 9.34 -8.75 -10.72
C LEU A 34 8.45 -8.18 -11.86
N SER A 35 7.65 -9.07 -12.44
CA SER A 35 6.75 -8.73 -13.55
C SER A 35 5.78 -7.60 -13.22
N SER A 36 5.34 -6.85 -14.24
CA SER A 36 4.33 -5.79 -14.08
C SER A 36 3.05 -6.31 -13.41
N THR A 37 2.51 -7.45 -13.86
CA THR A 37 1.34 -8.09 -13.25
C THR A 37 1.53 -8.38 -11.76
N TRP A 38 2.73 -8.80 -11.35
CA TRP A 38 3.02 -9.01 -9.94
C TRP A 38 2.97 -7.69 -9.17
N ARG A 39 3.60 -6.63 -9.69
CA ARG A 39 3.65 -5.32 -9.05
C ARG A 39 2.26 -4.71 -8.93
N GLU A 40 1.42 -4.88 -9.94
CA GLU A 40 0.04 -4.40 -9.88
C GLU A 40 -0.83 -5.19 -8.91
N LEU A 41 -0.76 -6.53 -8.88
CA LEU A 41 -1.44 -7.32 -7.85
C LEU A 41 -0.95 -6.95 -6.45
N ARG A 42 0.34 -6.64 -6.30
CA ARG A 42 0.92 -6.14 -5.05
C ARG A 42 0.37 -4.76 -4.68
N ALA A 43 0.17 -3.86 -5.64
CA ALA A 43 -0.49 -2.57 -5.42
C ALA A 43 -1.89 -2.79 -4.85
N ILE A 44 -2.67 -3.70 -5.44
CA ILE A 44 -4.01 -4.06 -4.98
C ILE A 44 -3.97 -4.60 -3.56
N GLN A 45 -3.10 -5.58 -3.28
CA GLN A 45 -2.96 -6.19 -1.97
C GLN A 45 -2.66 -5.16 -0.87
N LEU A 46 -1.63 -4.33 -1.06
CA LEU A 46 -1.17 -3.40 -0.02
C LEU A 46 -2.15 -2.24 0.19
N SER A 47 -2.69 -1.69 -0.90
CA SER A 47 -3.68 -0.62 -0.81
C SER A 47 -5.01 -1.11 -0.23
N LEU A 48 -5.45 -2.33 -0.57
CA LEU A 48 -6.63 -2.94 0.04
C LEU A 48 -6.46 -3.09 1.55
N ASN A 49 -5.29 -3.55 2.00
CA ASN A 49 -4.98 -3.64 3.42
C ASN A 49 -4.96 -2.26 4.10
N SER A 50 -4.46 -1.23 3.41
CA SER A 50 -4.43 0.14 3.92
C SER A 50 -5.81 0.78 4.04
N PHE A 51 -6.70 0.47 3.10
CA PHE A 51 -8.07 1.00 3.08
C PHE A 51 -9.07 0.09 3.81
N GLU A 52 -8.63 -1.07 4.32
CA GLU A 52 -9.46 -2.09 4.94
C GLU A 52 -10.46 -1.53 5.98
N PRO A 53 -10.07 -0.63 6.91
CA PRO A 53 -11.01 -0.10 7.90
C PRO A 53 -12.22 0.62 7.28
N ASP A 54 -12.03 1.30 6.15
CA ASP A 54 -13.10 2.04 5.47
C ASP A 54 -13.90 1.17 4.50
N LEU A 55 -13.28 0.11 3.98
CA LEU A 55 -13.86 -0.78 2.98
C LEU A 55 -14.58 -1.99 3.60
N LYS A 56 -14.42 -2.19 4.91
CA LYS A 56 -15.03 -3.30 5.67
C LYS A 56 -16.55 -3.37 5.43
N CYS A 57 -17.04 -4.59 5.20
CA CYS A 57 -18.47 -4.88 4.93
C CYS A 57 -19.06 -4.18 3.70
N LYS A 58 -18.23 -3.77 2.71
CA LYS A 58 -18.69 -3.08 1.49
C LYS A 58 -18.39 -3.88 0.23
N ILE A 59 -19.14 -3.55 -0.82
CA ILE A 59 -18.84 -3.96 -2.20
C ILE A 59 -17.92 -2.90 -2.80
N VAL A 60 -16.73 -3.32 -3.24
CA VAL A 60 -15.68 -2.42 -3.72
C VAL A 60 -15.43 -2.68 -5.19
N LYS A 61 -15.86 -1.75 -6.04
CA LYS A 61 -15.39 -1.70 -7.43
C LYS A 61 -13.93 -1.24 -7.46
N TRP A 62 -13.08 -2.11 -7.97
CA TRP A 62 -11.64 -1.91 -8.03
C TRP A 62 -11.18 -1.79 -9.48
N HIS A 63 -10.64 -0.63 -9.86
CA HIS A 63 -10.22 -0.36 -11.22
C HIS A 63 -8.70 -0.55 -11.39
N THR A 64 -8.32 -1.23 -12.46
CA THR A 64 -6.92 -1.48 -12.87
C THR A 64 -6.85 -1.45 -14.40
N ASP A 65 -5.72 -1.02 -14.95
CA ASP A 65 -5.48 -1.01 -16.40
C ASP A 65 -4.88 -2.33 -16.94
N ASN A 66 -4.74 -3.37 -16.11
CA ASN A 66 -4.27 -4.68 -16.53
C ASN A 66 -5.34 -5.77 -16.42
N HIS A 67 -5.72 -6.29 -17.59
CA HIS A 67 -6.68 -7.39 -17.70
C HIS A 67 -6.26 -8.64 -16.93
N ASN A 68 -4.96 -8.93 -16.84
CA ASN A 68 -4.47 -10.11 -16.12
C ASN A 68 -4.76 -9.97 -14.63
N CYS A 69 -4.55 -8.78 -14.04
CA CYS A 69 -4.82 -8.53 -12.63
C CYS A 69 -6.30 -8.76 -12.32
N ALA A 70 -7.19 -8.17 -13.13
CA ALA A 70 -8.63 -8.35 -12.94
C ALA A 70 -9.06 -9.83 -13.06
N ASN A 71 -8.49 -10.57 -14.03
CA ASN A 71 -8.80 -11.98 -14.22
C ASN A 71 -8.25 -12.86 -13.08
N ILE A 72 -7.03 -12.57 -12.60
CA ILE A 72 -6.37 -13.31 -11.51
C ILE A 72 -7.13 -13.13 -10.19
N ILE A 73 -7.65 -11.94 -9.90
CA ILE A 73 -8.46 -11.72 -8.69
C ILE A 73 -9.76 -12.53 -8.75
N ASN A 74 -10.38 -12.64 -9.92
CA ASN A 74 -11.63 -13.38 -10.09
C ASN A 74 -11.45 -14.90 -10.12
N LYS A 75 -10.39 -15.42 -10.75
CA LYS A 75 -10.24 -16.86 -11.06
C LYS A 75 -9.00 -17.51 -10.45
N GLY A 76 -8.06 -16.72 -9.92
CA GLY A 76 -6.73 -17.18 -9.55
C GLY A 76 -5.76 -17.24 -10.73
N SER A 77 -4.55 -17.70 -10.44
CA SER A 77 -3.43 -17.84 -11.37
C SER A 77 -2.82 -19.23 -11.25
N THR A 78 -2.34 -19.78 -12.37
CA THR A 78 -1.54 -21.02 -12.37
C THR A 78 -0.09 -20.79 -11.91
N LYS A 79 0.39 -19.54 -11.97
CA LYS A 79 1.72 -19.16 -11.47
C LYS A 79 1.67 -19.00 -9.95
N LEU A 80 2.43 -19.83 -9.23
CA LEU A 80 2.46 -19.89 -7.76
C LEU A 80 2.65 -18.52 -7.09
N HIS A 81 3.62 -17.72 -7.55
CA HIS A 81 3.92 -16.41 -6.98
C HIS A 81 2.77 -15.39 -7.14
N LEU A 82 2.00 -15.46 -8.23
CA LEU A 82 0.80 -14.62 -8.42
C LEU A 82 -0.39 -15.19 -7.64
N GLN A 83 -0.49 -16.51 -7.53
CA GLN A 83 -1.53 -17.17 -6.77
C GLN A 83 -1.43 -16.86 -5.28
N HIS A 84 -0.20 -16.76 -4.74
CA HIS A 84 0.00 -16.31 -3.36
C HIS A 84 -0.54 -14.89 -3.12
N LEU A 85 -0.30 -13.95 -4.04
CA LEU A 85 -0.88 -12.60 -3.95
C LEU A 85 -2.40 -12.62 -4.05
N ALA A 86 -2.96 -13.38 -4.99
CA ALA A 86 -4.41 -13.53 -5.14
C ALA A 86 -5.06 -14.11 -3.87
N TYR A 87 -4.43 -15.13 -3.28
CA TYR A 87 -4.86 -15.73 -2.02
C TYR A 87 -4.81 -14.73 -0.86
N ASP A 88 -3.74 -13.94 -0.75
CA ASP A 88 -3.64 -12.92 0.30
C ASP A 88 -4.74 -11.85 0.15
N ILE A 89 -5.02 -11.39 -1.08
CA ILE A 89 -6.12 -10.46 -1.38
C ILE A 89 -7.46 -11.09 -0.94
N PHE A 90 -7.71 -12.34 -1.35
CA PHE A 90 -8.92 -13.07 -0.98
C PHE A 90 -9.06 -13.23 0.54
N ARG A 91 -7.96 -13.49 1.25
CA ARG A 91 -7.93 -13.60 2.72
C ARG A 91 -8.32 -12.28 3.39
N ILE A 92 -7.80 -11.16 2.91
CA ILE A 92 -8.18 -9.81 3.41
C ILE A 92 -9.68 -9.57 3.16
N CYS A 93 -10.15 -9.82 1.95
CA CYS A 93 -11.56 -9.66 1.59
C CYS A 93 -12.48 -10.50 2.49
N THR A 94 -12.14 -11.76 2.70
CA THR A 94 -12.93 -12.69 3.52
C THR A 94 -12.96 -12.27 4.98
N ARG A 95 -11.80 -11.93 5.55
CA ARG A 95 -11.67 -11.51 6.96
C ARG A 95 -12.48 -10.24 7.27
N SER A 96 -12.61 -9.35 6.30
CA SER A 96 -13.20 -8.02 6.48
C SER A 96 -14.56 -7.87 5.78
N SER A 97 -15.12 -8.99 5.31
CA SER A 97 -16.41 -9.06 4.61
C SER A 97 -16.50 -8.09 3.42
N ILE A 98 -15.41 -7.94 2.68
CA ILE A 98 -15.32 -7.07 1.51
C ILE A 98 -15.62 -7.89 0.26
N THR A 99 -16.58 -7.45 -0.55
CA THR A 99 -16.81 -8.03 -1.87
C THR A 99 -16.04 -7.21 -2.90
N LEU A 100 -14.90 -7.74 -3.34
CA LEU A 100 -14.05 -7.08 -4.33
C LEU A 100 -14.55 -7.37 -5.75
N CYS A 101 -14.86 -6.32 -6.50
CA CYS A 101 -15.30 -6.40 -7.90
C CYS A 101 -14.22 -5.76 -8.80
N PRO A 102 -13.22 -6.54 -9.24
CA PRO A 102 -12.18 -6.02 -10.12
C PRO A 102 -12.75 -5.70 -11.51
N THR A 103 -12.47 -4.51 -12.00
CA THR A 103 -12.93 -3.96 -13.28
C THR A 103 -11.71 -3.46 -14.04
N TRP A 104 -11.52 -3.95 -15.26
CA TRP A 104 -10.50 -3.40 -16.13
C TRP A 104 -10.97 -2.07 -16.71
N ILE A 105 -10.08 -1.08 -16.76
CA ILE A 105 -10.32 0.21 -17.41
C ILE A 105 -9.20 0.52 -18.41
N PRO A 106 -9.48 1.29 -19.48
CA PRO A 106 -8.43 1.79 -20.37
C PRO A 106 -7.39 2.62 -19.60
N ARG A 107 -6.12 2.52 -20.01
CA ARG A 107 -5.02 3.26 -19.36
C ARG A 107 -5.24 4.79 -19.35
N CYS A 108 -5.88 5.34 -20.37
CA CYS A 108 -6.22 6.77 -20.42
C CYS A 108 -7.16 7.21 -19.30
N GLU A 109 -7.93 6.30 -18.71
CA GLU A 109 -8.84 6.56 -17.59
C GLU A 109 -8.15 6.36 -16.22
N ASN A 110 -6.94 5.78 -16.17
CA ASN A 110 -6.21 5.49 -14.94
C ASN A 110 -5.10 6.51 -14.61
N PHE A 111 -5.17 7.73 -15.15
CA PHE A 111 -4.09 8.72 -15.08
C PHE A 111 -3.68 9.09 -13.65
N LYS A 112 -4.64 9.21 -12.71
CA LYS A 112 -4.35 9.61 -11.33
C LYS A 112 -3.59 8.51 -10.58
N ALA A 113 -3.95 7.24 -10.79
CA ALA A 113 -3.23 6.13 -10.18
C ALA A 113 -1.82 5.98 -10.78
N ASP A 114 -1.69 6.14 -12.10
CA ASP A 114 -0.39 6.11 -12.81
C ASP A 114 0.54 7.26 -12.38
N PHE A 115 -0.01 8.46 -12.13
CA PHE A 115 0.76 9.55 -11.54
C PHE A 115 1.28 9.20 -10.14
N ILE A 116 0.40 8.69 -9.26
CA ILE A 116 0.78 8.30 -7.90
C ILE A 116 1.84 7.19 -7.94
N SER A 117 1.65 6.17 -8.79
CA SER A 117 2.57 5.03 -8.90
C SER A 117 3.97 5.44 -9.40
N LYS A 118 4.12 6.60 -10.03
CA LYS A 118 5.39 7.15 -10.52
C LYS A 118 6.07 8.12 -9.56
N MET A 119 5.43 8.48 -8.44
CA MET A 119 6.04 9.35 -7.44
C MET A 119 7.24 8.66 -6.81
N VAL A 120 8.40 9.32 -6.85
CA VAL A 120 9.65 8.87 -6.23
C VAL A 120 9.93 9.77 -5.04
N ASP A 121 9.92 9.21 -3.84
CA ASP A 121 10.39 9.91 -2.64
C ASP A 121 11.92 9.79 -2.54
N ILE A 122 12.62 10.80 -3.09
CA ILE A 122 14.08 10.87 -3.11
C ILE A 122 14.65 11.11 -1.70
N ASP A 123 13.84 11.70 -0.81
CA ASP A 123 14.21 12.10 0.54
C ASP A 123 13.77 11.09 1.62
N ASP A 124 13.51 9.84 1.25
CA ASP A 124 13.11 8.77 2.19
C ASP A 124 14.34 8.14 2.89
N TRP A 125 15.13 8.99 3.56
CA TRP A 125 16.29 8.61 4.37
C TRP A 125 15.85 7.99 5.70
N GLN A 126 16.61 7.02 6.18
CA GLN A 126 16.35 6.37 7.48
C GLN A 126 17.65 6.11 8.23
N THR A 127 17.57 6.08 9.56
CA THR A 127 18.66 5.60 10.40
C THR A 127 18.69 4.06 10.46
N SER A 128 19.84 3.50 10.79
CA SER A 128 19.97 2.06 11.02
C SER A 128 19.20 1.64 12.28
N LEU A 129 18.66 0.41 12.30
CA LEU A 129 17.99 -0.14 13.49
C LEU A 129 18.94 -0.13 14.70
N GLN A 130 20.23 -0.45 14.47
CA GLN A 130 21.25 -0.45 15.51
C GLN A 130 21.40 0.94 16.15
N PHE A 131 21.55 1.99 15.32
CA PHE A 131 21.69 3.35 15.81
C PHE A 131 20.44 3.81 16.57
N PHE A 132 19.25 3.48 16.06
CA PHE A 132 17.99 3.84 16.71
C PHE A 132 17.85 3.18 18.09
N PHE A 133 18.02 1.85 18.18
CA PHE A 133 17.77 1.12 19.42
C PHE A 133 18.90 1.23 20.45
N PHE A 134 20.16 1.28 20.04
CA PHE A 134 21.30 1.25 20.98
C PHE A 134 21.86 2.63 21.32
N PHE A 135 21.59 3.65 20.51
CA PHE A 135 22.10 5.00 20.77
C PHE A 135 20.97 5.97 21.09
N MET A 136 19.99 6.10 20.19
CA MET A 136 18.92 7.09 20.37
C MET A 136 18.02 6.77 21.56
N ASN A 137 17.67 5.50 21.77
CA ASN A 137 16.82 5.08 22.89
C ASN A 137 17.51 5.21 24.26
N GLU A 138 18.84 5.03 24.33
CA GLU A 138 19.60 5.17 25.58
C GLU A 138 19.66 6.64 26.03
N ILE A 139 19.76 7.59 25.10
CA ILE A 139 19.93 9.01 25.42
C ILE A 139 18.57 9.71 25.63
N TRP A 140 17.58 9.39 24.80
CA TRP A 140 16.33 10.15 24.70
C TRP A 140 15.08 9.27 24.64
N GLY A 141 15.25 7.95 24.74
CA GLY A 141 14.13 7.01 24.75
C GLY A 141 13.56 6.77 26.16
N PRO A 142 12.66 5.78 26.27
CA PRO A 142 12.15 4.93 25.19
C PRO A 142 11.10 5.65 24.32
N TYR A 143 11.25 5.55 22.99
CA TYR A 143 10.25 6.11 22.07
C TYR A 143 9.03 5.19 21.91
N THR A 144 7.84 5.79 21.87
CA THR A 144 6.57 5.04 21.73
C THR A 144 5.95 5.10 20.34
N ILE A 145 6.42 6.00 19.47
CA ILE A 145 5.88 6.19 18.11
C ILE A 145 6.96 6.66 17.13
N ASP A 146 6.98 6.07 15.94
CA ASP A 146 7.92 6.40 14.86
C ASP A 146 7.26 7.38 13.87
N ARG A 147 7.64 8.65 13.93
CA ARG A 147 7.05 9.70 13.08
C ARG A 147 7.81 9.74 11.75
N PHE A 148 7.08 9.97 10.65
CA PHE A 148 7.62 10.03 9.27
C PHE A 148 8.10 8.69 8.68
N ALA A 149 7.71 7.56 9.26
CA ALA A 149 8.03 6.25 8.72
C ALA A 149 6.99 5.75 7.70
N ASN A 150 7.37 4.73 6.94
CA ASN A 150 6.45 3.95 6.12
C ASN A 150 6.41 2.49 6.60
N PHE A 151 5.45 1.70 6.09
CA PHE A 151 5.25 0.31 6.53
C PHE A 151 6.52 -0.56 6.41
N ASN A 152 7.38 -0.30 5.42
CA ASN A 152 8.61 -1.06 5.21
C ASN A 152 9.78 -0.58 6.08
N LYS A 153 9.74 0.68 6.56
CA LYS A 153 10.86 1.34 7.24
C LYS A 153 10.61 1.66 8.71
N THR A 154 9.41 1.39 9.23
CA THR A 154 9.08 1.65 10.63
C THR A 154 9.99 0.88 11.59
N LYS A 155 10.47 1.57 12.64
CA LYS A 155 11.26 1.02 13.74
C LYS A 155 10.39 0.63 14.93
N LEU A 156 9.16 1.15 15.01
CA LEU A 156 8.22 0.91 16.09
C LEU A 156 6.89 0.36 15.58
N LYS A 157 6.09 -0.22 16.49
CA LYS A 157 4.75 -0.74 16.15
C LYS A 157 3.77 0.36 15.78
N ARG A 158 3.87 1.53 16.43
CA ARG A 158 3.06 2.72 16.14
C ARG A 158 3.89 3.66 15.28
N PHE A 159 3.35 4.11 14.15
CA PHE A 159 4.04 5.04 13.27
C PHE A 159 3.07 5.95 12.50
N ASN A 160 3.60 7.06 11.97
CA ASN A 160 2.89 7.92 11.02
C ASN A 160 3.57 7.96 9.68
N SER A 161 2.75 7.89 8.64
CA SER A 161 3.20 7.89 7.26
C SER A 161 2.68 9.09 6.49
N LYS A 162 3.42 9.49 5.45
CA LYS A 162 3.03 10.57 4.53
C LYS A 162 1.71 10.25 3.80
N PHE A 163 1.56 9.00 3.37
CA PHE A 163 0.35 8.48 2.73
C PHE A 163 -0.28 7.39 3.60
N TRP A 164 -1.53 7.00 3.30
CA TRP A 164 -2.15 5.87 3.99
C TRP A 164 -1.34 4.62 3.73
N ASN A 165 -0.90 3.96 4.81
CA ASN A 165 -0.16 2.71 4.77
C ASN A 165 -0.75 1.74 5.80
N SER A 166 -0.68 0.45 5.50
CA SER A 166 -1.09 -0.61 6.41
C SER A 166 -0.42 -0.46 7.79
N GLY A 167 -1.21 -0.45 8.87
CA GLY A 167 -0.71 -0.35 10.25
C GLY A 167 -0.26 1.04 10.70
N SER A 168 -0.33 2.05 9.82
CA SER A 168 -0.08 3.45 10.19
C SER A 168 -1.14 3.93 11.18
N THR A 169 -0.71 4.56 12.27
CA THR A 169 -1.61 5.08 13.30
C THR A 169 -2.31 6.35 12.84
N ALA A 170 -1.65 7.17 12.01
CA ALA A 170 -2.27 8.31 11.34
C ALA A 170 -1.39 8.78 10.16
N ILE A 171 -2.00 9.53 9.25
CA ILE A 171 -1.29 10.23 8.17
C ILE A 171 -0.79 11.60 8.63
N ASP A 172 0.27 12.10 7.99
CA ASP A 172 0.87 13.41 8.22
C ASP A 172 1.19 13.72 9.70
N ALA A 173 2.45 13.48 10.08
CA ALA A 173 2.90 13.70 11.45
C ALA A 173 2.71 15.15 11.94
N PHE A 174 2.71 16.16 11.06
CA PHE A 174 2.53 17.55 11.48
C PHE A 174 1.11 17.86 11.96
N THR A 175 0.13 17.05 11.55
CA THR A 175 -1.27 17.19 12.01
C THR A 175 -1.56 16.41 13.30
N GLN A 176 -0.59 15.65 13.81
CA GLN A 176 -0.76 14.82 14.99
C GLN A 176 -0.37 15.57 16.26
N ASN A 177 -0.82 15.08 17.42
CA ASN A 177 -0.33 15.62 18.69
C ASN A 177 1.12 15.16 18.97
N TRP A 178 1.97 16.12 19.35
CA TRP A 178 3.40 15.96 19.67
C TRP A 178 3.71 16.02 21.17
N THR A 179 2.72 16.34 22.01
CA THR A 179 2.84 16.27 23.47
C THR A 179 2.67 14.85 23.98
#